data_AF-A0A1W6MK04-F1
#
_entry.id   AF-A0A1W6MK04-F1
#
_cell.length_a   1.000
_cell.length_b   1.000
_cell.length_c   1.000
_cell.angle_alpha   90.00
_cell.angle_beta   90.00
_cell.angle_gamma   90.00
#
_symmetry.space_group_name_H-M   'P 1'
#
loop_
_entity.id
_entity.type
_entity.pdbx_description
1 polymer ?
#
loop_
_entity_poly.entity_id
_entity_poly.type
_entity_poly.pdbx_seq_one_letter_code
_entity_poly.pdbx_strand_id
1 'polypeptide(L)'
;MSDNTPPIFSDRSLRIGTKIVAIYSLFIIATALVPLLFDPVSENALMPQNLYNPIYFSAAVHLLIFIATLISILQKRYSWILTGTCIAVVILLRIFYQDIAIWVWSW
;
A
#
# COMPACT_ATOMS: atom_id res chain seq x y z
N MET A 1 0.56 -37.19 7.30
CA MET A 1 -0.64 -36.38 7.01
C MET A 1 -0.40 -35.69 5.70
N SER A 2 -1.20 -35.97 4.66
CA SER A 2 -1.15 -35.17 3.43
C SER A 2 -1.61 -33.76 3.77
N ASP A 3 -0.78 -32.76 3.48
CA ASP A 3 -1.19 -31.36 3.51
C ASP A 3 -2.34 -31.17 2.52
N ASN A 4 -3.58 -31.23 3.02
CA ASN A 4 -4.81 -30.99 2.26
C ASN A 4 -5.10 -29.48 2.12
N THR A 5 -4.12 -28.62 2.38
CA THR A 5 -4.23 -27.18 2.15
C THR A 5 -4.18 -26.91 0.65
N PRO A 6 -5.18 -26.19 0.10
CA PRO A 6 -5.15 -25.81 -1.30
C PRO A 6 -3.82 -25.11 -1.64
N PRO A 7 -3.25 -25.28 -2.84
CA PRO A 7 -1.93 -24.74 -3.19
C PRO A 7 -1.81 -23.22 -2.99
N ILE A 8 -2.95 -22.53 -3.03
CA ILE A 8 -3.12 -21.08 -2.83
C ILE A 8 -2.98 -20.65 -1.36
N PHE A 9 -3.16 -21.57 -0.40
CA PHE A 9 -3.04 -21.30 1.04
C PHE A 9 -1.80 -21.95 1.67
N SER A 10 -0.78 -22.20 0.86
CA SER A 10 0.51 -22.75 1.32
C SER A 10 1.45 -21.68 1.89
N ASP A 11 2.40 -22.07 2.74
CA ASP A 11 3.46 -21.16 3.24
C ASP A 11 4.28 -20.50 2.13
N ARG A 12 4.42 -21.19 0.99
CA ARG A 12 5.05 -20.61 -0.20
C ARG A 12 4.24 -19.44 -0.74
N SER A 13 2.94 -19.63 -0.92
CA SER A 13 2.03 -18.58 -1.41
C SER A 13 1.94 -17.40 -0.45
N LEU A 14 1.90 -17.64 0.87
CA LEU A 14 1.90 -16.59 1.88
C LEU A 14 3.15 -15.70 1.81
N ARG A 15 4.33 -16.31 1.67
CA ARG A 15 5.60 -15.59 1.54
C ARG A 15 5.65 -14.74 0.27
N ILE A 16 5.19 -15.30 -0.84
CA ILE A 16 5.13 -14.58 -2.12
C ILE A 16 4.15 -13.42 -2.03
N GLY A 17 2.93 -13.65 -1.51
CA GLY A 17 1.90 -12.62 -1.35
C GLY A 17 2.38 -11.46 -0.47
N THR A 18 3.02 -11.76 0.66
CA THR A 18 3.56 -10.72 1.56
C THR A 18 4.60 -9.83 0.86
N LYS A 19 5.49 -10.43 0.07
CA LYS A 19 6.49 -9.69 -0.70
C LYS A 19 5.87 -8.84 -1.81
N ILE A 20 4.87 -9.37 -2.51
CA ILE A 20 4.14 -8.63 -3.55
C ILE A 20 3.49 -7.38 -2.94
N VAL A 21 2.82 -7.52 -1.79
CA VAL A 21 2.18 -6.40 -1.08
C VAL A 21 3.20 -5.36 -0.64
N ALA A 22 4.35 -5.79 -0.11
CA ALA A 22 5.43 -4.88 0.29
C ALA A 22 5.97 -4.09 -0.92
N ILE A 23 6.27 -4.77 -2.03
CA ILE A 23 6.79 -4.13 -3.26
C ILE A 23 5.75 -3.17 -3.84
N TYR A 24 4.48 -3.57 -3.89
CA TYR A 24 3.39 -2.71 -4.37
C TYR A 24 3.26 -1.45 -3.50
N SER A 25 3.31 -1.61 -2.18
CA SER A 25 3.23 -0.46 -1.26
C SER A 25 4.41 0.48 -1.43
N LEU A 26 5.62 -0.06 -1.60
CA LEU A 26 6.82 0.74 -1.88
C LEU A 26 6.69 1.51 -3.21
N PHE A 27 6.14 0.89 -4.25
CA PHE A 27 5.88 1.55 -5.52
C PHE A 27 4.95 2.76 -5.35
N ILE A 28 3.83 2.61 -4.64
CA ILE A 28 2.90 3.72 -4.39
C ILE A 28 3.57 4.86 -3.61
N ILE A 29 4.34 4.55 -2.57
CA ILE A 29 5.09 5.54 -1.79
C ILE A 29 6.06 6.30 -2.71
N ALA A 30 6.81 5.58 -3.55
CA ALA A 30 7.73 6.19 -4.49
C ALA A 30 7.01 7.14 -5.47
N THR A 31 5.85 6.75 -6.00
CA THR A 31 5.07 7.61 -6.90
C THR A 31 4.59 8.91 -6.23
N ALA A 32 4.38 8.92 -4.92
CA ALA A 32 4.02 10.13 -4.18
C ALA A 32 5.24 10.99 -3.81
N LEU A 33 6.39 10.37 -3.56
CA LEU A 33 7.62 11.08 -3.15
C LEU A 33 8.40 11.68 -4.33
N VAL A 34 8.41 11.01 -5.49
CA VAL A 34 9.18 11.47 -6.67
C VAL A 34 8.80 12.91 -7.07
N PRO A 35 7.52 13.28 -7.23
CA PRO A 35 7.18 14.68 -7.53
C PRO A 35 7.66 15.65 -6.46
N LEU A 36 7.60 15.26 -5.18
CA LEU A 36 8.03 16.11 -4.08
C LEU A 36 9.54 16.45 -4.10
N LEU A 37 10.36 15.58 -4.69
CA LEU A 37 11.82 15.75 -4.76
C LEU A 37 12.29 16.39 -6.07
N PHE A 38 11.57 16.17 -7.17
CA PHE A 38 12.03 16.53 -8.52
C PHE A 38 11.18 17.62 -9.20
N ASP A 39 9.97 17.91 -8.71
CA ASP A 39 9.07 18.92 -9.27
C ASP A 39 8.18 19.51 -8.15
N PRO A 40 8.74 20.40 -7.31
CA PRO A 40 8.10 20.84 -6.08
C PRO A 40 6.75 21.49 -6.37
N VAL A 41 5.75 21.14 -5.56
CA VAL A 41 4.34 21.55 -5.70
C VAL A 41 4.16 23.08 -5.85
N SER A 42 5.10 23.87 -5.35
CA SER A 42 5.14 25.34 -5.51
C SER A 42 5.36 25.82 -6.95
N GLU A 43 5.94 24.99 -7.82
CA GLU A 43 6.27 25.30 -9.21
C GLU A 43 5.24 24.75 -10.20
N ASN A 44 4.34 23.87 -9.75
CA ASN A 44 3.35 23.22 -10.60
C ASN A 44 2.04 24.04 -10.67
N ALA A 45 2.05 25.10 -11.49
CA ALA A 45 0.92 26.02 -11.67
C ALA A 45 -0.38 25.35 -12.16
N LEU A 46 -0.30 24.12 -12.67
CA LEU A 46 -1.44 23.37 -13.23
C LEU A 46 -2.15 22.47 -12.20
N MET A 47 -1.60 22.29 -11.00
CA MET A 47 -2.18 21.40 -9.98
C MET A 47 -2.37 22.13 -8.64
N PRO A 48 -3.61 22.51 -8.28
CA PRO A 48 -3.93 23.06 -6.97
C PRO A 48 -3.36 22.20 -5.84
N GLN A 49 -2.76 22.82 -4.81
CA GLN A 49 -2.10 22.12 -3.70
C GLN A 49 -3.00 21.07 -3.01
N ASN A 50 -4.32 21.30 -2.97
CA ASN A 50 -5.29 20.40 -2.36
C ASN A 50 -5.53 19.09 -3.14
N LEU A 51 -5.16 19.01 -4.42
CA LEU A 51 -5.21 17.77 -5.21
C LEU A 51 -4.14 16.74 -4.81
N TYR A 52 -3.10 17.18 -4.09
CA TYR A 52 -2.05 16.29 -3.59
C TYR A 52 -2.42 15.59 -2.27
N ASN A 53 -3.37 16.14 -1.49
CA ASN A 53 -3.76 15.60 -0.19
C ASN A 53 -4.24 14.13 -0.25
N PRO A 54 -5.11 13.73 -1.19
CA PRO A 54 -5.51 12.33 -1.34
C PRO A 54 -4.34 11.39 -1.68
N ILE A 55 -3.39 11.88 -2.49
CA ILE A 55 -2.20 11.12 -2.90
C ILE A 55 -1.29 10.89 -1.68
N TYR A 56 -1.04 11.93 -0.88
CA TYR A 56 -0.24 11.82 0.34
C TYR A 56 -0.91 10.95 1.40
N PHE A 57 -2.23 11.05 1.55
CA PHE A 57 -2.99 10.15 2.43
C PHE A 57 -2.84 8.69 1.99
N SER A 58 -3.03 8.40 0.70
CA SER A 58 -2.85 7.06 0.15
C SER A 58 -1.41 6.55 0.39
N ALA A 59 -0.41 7.39 0.16
CA ALA A 59 0.99 7.04 0.41
C ALA A 59 1.27 6.76 1.90
N ALA A 60 0.68 7.52 2.81
CA ALA A 60 0.82 7.29 4.26
C ALA A 60 0.23 5.93 4.68
N VAL A 61 -0.93 5.55 4.14
CA VAL A 61 -1.51 4.22 4.42
C VAL A 61 -0.61 3.11 3.84
N HIS A 62 -0.11 3.28 2.61
CA HIS A 62 0.83 2.32 2.02
C HIS A 62 2.15 2.23 2.80
N LEU A 63 2.62 3.31 3.44
CA LEU A 63 3.78 3.29 4.32
C LEU A 63 3.56 2.38 5.54
N LEU A 64 2.39 2.44 6.17
CA LEU A 64 2.06 1.54 7.29
C LEU A 64 2.02 0.07 6.84
N ILE A 65 1.43 -0.19 5.66
CA ILE A 65 1.40 -1.53 5.08
C ILE A 65 2.81 -2.03 4.75
N PHE A 66 3.65 -1.16 4.17
CA PHE A 66 5.05 -1.48 3.87
C PHE A 66 5.82 -1.83 5.15
N ILE A 67 5.70 -1.04 6.21
CA ILE A 67 6.38 -1.31 7.49
C ILE A 67 5.92 -2.65 8.07
N ALA A 68 4.62 -2.91 8.12
CA ALA A 68 4.07 -4.15 8.68
C ALA A 68 4.54 -5.39 7.90
N THR A 69 4.50 -5.32 6.56
CA THR A 69 4.96 -6.42 5.68
C THR A 69 6.48 -6.57 5.68
N LEU A 70 7.24 -5.48 5.77
CA LEU A 70 8.69 -5.50 5.89
C LEU A 70 9.13 -6.15 7.20
N ILE A 71 8.52 -5.81 8.34
CA ILE A 71 8.80 -6.45 9.63
C ILE A 71 8.54 -7.96 9.54
N SER A 72 7.42 -8.38 8.93
CA SER A 72 7.11 -9.79 8.71
C SER A 72 8.18 -10.50 7.87
N ILE A 73 8.67 -9.87 6.80
CA ILE A 73 9.74 -10.39 5.94
C ILE A 73 11.06 -10.51 6.70
N LEU A 74 11.47 -9.46 7.42
CA LEU A 74 12.73 -9.40 8.17
C LEU A 74 12.77 -10.44 9.30
N GLN A 75 11.67 -10.59 10.03
CA GLN A 75 11.54 -11.59 11.10
C GLN A 75 11.29 -13.00 10.57
N LYS A 76 11.06 -13.16 9.26
CA LYS A 76 10.65 -14.42 8.62
C LYS A 76 9.38 -15.03 9.25
N ARG A 77 8.53 -14.19 9.85
CA ARG A 77 7.28 -14.58 10.52
C ARG A 77 6.11 -14.09 9.69
N TYR A 78 5.50 -15.01 8.95
CA TYR A 78 4.41 -14.70 8.03
C TYR A 78 3.07 -15.11 8.63
N SER A 79 2.03 -14.30 8.43
CA SER A 79 0.68 -14.56 8.94
C SER A 79 -0.34 -14.29 7.85
N TRP A 80 -1.21 -15.26 7.58
CA TRP A 80 -2.32 -15.10 6.65
C TRP A 80 -3.25 -13.96 7.03
N ILE A 81 -3.48 -13.74 8.34
CA ILE A 81 -4.31 -12.64 8.83
C ILE A 81 -3.68 -11.31 8.48
N LEU A 82 -2.38 -11.15 8.74
CA LEU A 82 -1.65 -9.92 8.42
C LEU A 82 -1.66 -9.65 6.92
N THR A 83 -1.18 -10.62 6.13
CA THR A 83 -1.04 -10.47 4.67
C THR A 83 -2.41 -10.27 4.01
N GLY A 84 -3.42 -11.03 4.42
CA GLY A 84 -4.80 -10.89 3.94
C GLY A 84 -5.39 -9.52 4.27
N THR A 85 -5.18 -9.02 5.49
CA THR A 85 -5.65 -7.67 5.88
C THR A 85 -4.96 -6.60 5.05
N CYS A 86 -3.64 -6.67 4.86
CA CYS A 86 -2.92 -5.73 4.01
C CYS A 86 -3.43 -5.75 2.56
N ILE A 87 -3.67 -6.94 1.99
CA ILE A 87 -4.25 -7.07 0.64
C ILE A 87 -5.64 -6.43 0.59
N ALA A 88 -6.51 -6.72 1.57
CA ALA A 88 -7.84 -6.15 1.62
C ALA A 88 -7.80 -4.61 1.69
N VAL A 89 -6.95 -4.04 2.54
CA VAL A 89 -6.77 -2.58 2.66
C VAL A 89 -6.28 -1.98 1.34
N VAL A 90 -5.29 -2.58 0.68
CA VAL A 90 -4.81 -2.12 -0.64
C VAL A 90 -5.94 -2.11 -1.67
N ILE A 91 -6.74 -3.19 -1.72
CA ILE A 91 -7.86 -3.29 -2.65
C ILE A 91 -8.92 -2.23 -2.33
N LEU A 92 -9.27 -2.05 -1.05
CA LEU A 92 -10.26 -1.05 -0.62
C LEU A 92 -9.80 0.38 -0.94
N LEU A 93 -8.53 0.71 -0.68
CA LEU A 93 -7.95 2.00 -1.06
C LEU A 93 -8.08 2.28 -2.55
N ARG A 94 -7.98 1.23 -3.38
CA ARG A 94 -8.07 1.37 -4.83
C ARG A 94 -9.50 1.47 -5.33
N ILE A 95 -10.41 0.66 -4.80
CA ILE A 95 -11.83 0.68 -5.17
C ILE A 95 -12.48 1.99 -4.73
N PHE A 96 -12.23 2.41 -3.50
CA PHE A 96 -12.83 3.60 -2.90
C PHE A 96 -11.92 4.84 -3.01
N TYR A 97 -10.94 4.84 -3.91
CA TYR A 97 -9.99 5.96 -4.01
C TYR A 97 -10.70 7.30 -4.23
N GLN A 98 -11.71 7.33 -5.08
CA GLN A 98 -12.47 8.55 -5.38
C GLN A 98 -13.24 9.05 -4.15
N ASP A 99 -13.93 8.16 -3.44
CA ASP A 99 -14.66 8.52 -2.23
C ASP A 99 -13.72 8.99 -1.12
N ILE A 100 -12.58 8.32 -0.96
CA ILE A 100 -11.52 8.73 -0.02
C ILE A 100 -10.96 10.08 -0.43
N ALA A 101 -10.74 10.33 -1.72
CA ALA A 101 -10.24 11.61 -2.20
C ALA A 101 -11.22 12.75 -1.92
N ILE A 102 -12.52 12.53 -2.15
CA ILE A 102 -13.59 13.49 -1.79
C ILE A 102 -13.61 13.74 -0.28
N TRP A 103 -13.52 12.67 0.52
CA TRP A 103 -13.49 12.78 1.97
C TRP A 103 -12.27 13.56 2.46
N VAL A 104 -11.06 13.20 2.02
CA VAL A 104 -9.82 13.92 2.37
C VAL A 104 -9.88 15.39 1.93
N TRP A 105 -10.56 15.67 0.82
CA TRP A 105 -10.72 17.04 0.33
C TRP A 105 -11.75 17.86 1.12
N SER A 106 -12.68 17.21 1.83
CA SER A 106 -13.72 17.87 2.63
C SER A 106 -13.27 18.35 4.01
N TRP A 107 -12.04 18.02 4.42
CA TRP A 107 -11.38 18.46 5.65
C TRP A 107 -10.23 19.43 5.34
#